data_AF-A0A7S0WB89-F1
#
_entry.id   AF-A0A7S0WB89-F1
#
_cell.length_a   1.000
_cell.length_b   1.000
_cell.length_c   1.000
_cell.angle_alpha   90.00
_cell.angle_beta   90.00
_cell.angle_gamma   90.00
#
_symmetry.space_group_name_H-M   'P 1'
#
loop_
_entity.id
_entity.type
_entity.pdbx_description
1 polymer ?
#
loop_
_entity_poly.entity_id
_entity_poly.type
_entity_poly.pdbx_seq_one_letter_code
_entity_poly.pdbx_strand_id
1 'polypeptide(L)'
;ATLLRCSHAMYDARRGWKKAHRRVEVILMTPIDGLGDADETVSVRPGRARNHLVPGKLATYVNAEKLEGANARREAREAAEMSEDGEGEASGRGEDADVARERKAEDLVIKMLTSDPPIVFKRILDKKTGKPRLAVTRENIVEQVARQKKLALSPASLVLSDALTEYGEYEIPLWIKGYPQGSHVLPVTLRKKL
;
A
#
# COMPACT_ATOMS: atom_id res chain seq x y z
N ALA A 1 -50.17 -16.53 -34.71
CA ALA A 1 -49.47 -16.13 -33.47
C ALA A 1 -47.93 -16.24 -33.53
N THR A 2 -47.36 -16.92 -34.54
CA THR A 2 -45.90 -17.14 -34.69
C THR A 2 -45.12 -15.96 -35.28
N LEU A 3 -45.70 -15.22 -36.24
CA LEU A 3 -45.06 -14.03 -36.84
C LEU A 3 -44.83 -12.88 -35.84
N LEU A 4 -45.72 -12.70 -34.86
CA LEU A 4 -45.56 -11.70 -33.78
C LEU A 4 -44.46 -12.05 -32.76
N ARG A 5 -44.10 -13.32 -32.60
CA ARG A 5 -43.02 -13.73 -31.67
C ARG A 5 -41.62 -13.53 -32.28
N CYS A 6 -41.50 -13.70 -33.59
CA CYS A 6 -40.24 -13.51 -34.32
C CYS A 6 -39.84 -12.03 -34.39
N SER A 7 -40.82 -11.12 -34.57
CA SER A 7 -40.57 -9.67 -34.53
C SER A 7 -40.16 -9.16 -33.15
N HIS A 8 -40.71 -9.73 -32.07
CA HIS A 8 -40.33 -9.38 -30.70
C HIS A 8 -38.89 -9.82 -30.36
N ALA A 9 -38.51 -11.05 -30.74
CA ALA A 9 -37.15 -11.55 -30.54
C ALA A 9 -36.09 -10.71 -31.31
N MET A 10 -36.40 -10.29 -32.54
CA MET A 10 -35.53 -9.38 -33.30
C MET A 10 -35.47 -7.97 -32.67
N TYR A 11 -36.58 -7.48 -32.13
CA TYR A 11 -36.62 -6.20 -31.43
C TYR A 11 -35.75 -6.21 -30.17
N ASP A 12 -35.82 -7.28 -29.38
CA ASP A 12 -35.02 -7.45 -28.16
C ASP A 12 -33.53 -7.61 -28.46
N ALA A 13 -33.18 -8.39 -29.49
CA ALA A 13 -31.79 -8.52 -29.94
C ALA A 13 -31.21 -7.17 -30.39
N ARG A 14 -31.96 -6.40 -31.19
CA ARG A 14 -31.55 -5.05 -31.63
C ARG A 14 -31.37 -4.10 -30.46
N ARG A 15 -32.27 -4.15 -29.47
CA ARG A 15 -32.21 -3.30 -28.27
C ARG A 15 -31.04 -3.69 -27.36
N GLY A 16 -30.77 -4.99 -27.23
CA GLY A 16 -29.62 -5.53 -26.51
C GLY A 16 -28.29 -5.07 -27.11
N TRP A 17 -28.14 -5.18 -28.44
CA TRP A 17 -26.93 -4.72 -29.15
C TRP A 17 -26.70 -3.21 -28.95
N LYS A 18 -27.75 -2.39 -29.13
CA LYS A 18 -27.67 -0.94 -28.89
C LYS A 18 -27.29 -0.60 -27.44
N LYS A 19 -27.74 -1.39 -26.46
CA LYS A 19 -27.40 -1.19 -25.05
C LYS A 19 -25.95 -1.58 -24.75
N ALA A 20 -25.47 -2.68 -25.31
CA ALA A 20 -24.11 -3.18 -25.10
C ALA A 20 -23.02 -2.25 -25.66
N HIS A 21 -23.31 -1.58 -26.77
CA HIS A 21 -22.38 -0.68 -27.45
C HIS A 21 -22.61 0.82 -27.16
N ARG A 22 -23.60 1.16 -26.32
CA ARG A 22 -23.82 2.55 -25.91
C ARG A 22 -22.59 3.05 -25.15
N ARG A 23 -22.12 4.24 -25.51
CA ARG A 23 -21.13 5.00 -24.75
C ARG A 23 -21.74 6.29 -24.21
N VAL A 24 -21.12 6.83 -23.16
CA VAL A 24 -21.48 8.08 -22.49
C VAL A 24 -20.19 8.86 -22.26
N GLU A 25 -20.26 10.16 -22.51
CA GLU A 25 -19.15 11.07 -22.27
C GLU A 25 -19.15 11.58 -20.84
N VAL A 26 -17.96 11.64 -20.25
CA VAL A 26 -17.72 12.13 -18.89
C VAL A 26 -16.46 12.99 -18.89
N ILE A 27 -16.43 14.00 -18.03
CA ILE A 27 -15.27 14.86 -17.79
C ILE A 27 -14.56 14.31 -16.55
N LEU A 28 -13.27 14.00 -16.65
CA LEU A 28 -12.46 13.52 -15.53
C LEU A 28 -12.12 14.69 -14.59
N MET A 29 -12.19 14.47 -13.28
CA MET A 29 -11.75 15.45 -12.28
C MET A 29 -10.36 15.14 -11.73
N THR A 30 -9.91 13.89 -11.89
CA THR A 30 -8.64 13.37 -11.40
C THR A 30 -8.01 12.57 -12.53
N PRO A 31 -6.68 12.61 -12.72
CA PRO A 31 -6.04 11.78 -13.74
C PRO A 31 -6.21 10.30 -13.37
N ILE A 32 -6.50 9.47 -14.37
CA ILE A 32 -6.70 8.03 -14.19
C ILE A 32 -5.87 7.29 -15.24
N ASP A 33 -5.00 6.40 -14.75
CA ASP A 33 -4.15 5.58 -15.60
C ASP A 33 -4.95 4.81 -16.66
N GLY A 34 -4.54 4.96 -17.91
CA GLY A 34 -5.16 4.29 -19.07
C GLY A 34 -6.55 4.80 -19.43
N LEU A 35 -7.01 5.93 -18.86
CA LEU A 35 -8.26 6.58 -19.26
C LEU A 35 -8.08 8.00 -19.77
N GLY A 36 -7.27 8.82 -19.10
CA GLY A 36 -7.02 10.22 -19.46
C GLY A 36 -6.59 11.09 -18.28
N ASP A 37 -6.25 12.34 -18.58
CA ASP A 37 -5.79 13.33 -17.61
C ASP A 37 -6.95 14.09 -16.95
N ALA A 38 -6.61 14.88 -15.92
CA ALA A 38 -7.60 15.74 -15.26
C ALA A 38 -8.22 16.73 -16.25
N ASP A 39 -9.52 16.99 -16.07
CA ASP A 39 -10.35 17.85 -16.91
C ASP A 39 -10.55 17.36 -18.36
N GLU A 40 -10.04 16.18 -18.75
CA GLU A 40 -10.25 15.58 -20.08
C GLU A 40 -11.67 15.00 -20.25
N THR A 41 -12.22 15.10 -21.47
CA THR A 41 -13.52 14.50 -21.81
C THR A 41 -13.33 13.13 -22.46
N VAL A 42 -13.87 12.07 -21.85
CA VAL A 42 -13.65 10.68 -22.27
C VAL A 42 -14.96 9.92 -22.49
N SER A 43 -14.99 9.08 -23.53
CA SER A 43 -16.15 8.25 -23.90
C SER A 43 -16.09 6.83 -23.32
N VAL A 44 -16.91 6.57 -22.29
CA VAL A 44 -16.90 5.32 -21.51
C VAL A 44 -18.20 4.52 -21.62
N ARG A 45 -18.18 3.26 -21.17
CA ARG A 45 -19.42 2.50 -20.99
C ARG A 45 -20.27 3.11 -19.86
N PRO A 46 -21.60 3.21 -20.00
CA PRO A 46 -22.48 3.79 -18.99
C PRO A 46 -22.35 3.13 -17.60
N GLY A 47 -22.11 1.81 -17.57
CA GLY A 47 -21.90 1.08 -16.32
C GLY A 47 -20.67 1.54 -15.54
N ARG A 48 -19.57 1.88 -16.25
CA ARG A 48 -18.35 2.39 -15.61
C ARG A 48 -18.58 3.79 -15.05
N ALA A 49 -19.26 4.66 -15.80
CA ALA A 49 -19.63 5.99 -15.33
C ALA A 49 -20.52 5.95 -14.08
N ARG A 50 -21.64 5.22 -14.14
CA ARG A 50 -22.65 5.22 -13.06
C ARG A 50 -22.20 4.50 -11.79
N ASN A 51 -21.42 3.42 -11.90
CA ASN A 51 -21.09 2.58 -10.74
C ASN A 51 -19.74 2.93 -10.11
N HIS A 52 -18.80 3.50 -10.87
CA HIS A 52 -17.42 3.71 -10.41
C HIS A 52 -17.03 5.20 -10.44
N LEU A 53 -17.08 5.83 -11.62
CA LEU A 53 -16.49 7.16 -11.80
C LEU A 53 -17.30 8.27 -11.08
N VAL A 54 -18.62 8.27 -11.23
CA VAL A 54 -19.48 9.31 -10.64
C VAL A 54 -19.59 9.16 -9.12
N PRO A 55 -19.85 7.95 -8.55
CA PRO A 55 -19.88 7.78 -7.10
C PRO A 55 -18.52 8.03 -6.44
N GLY A 56 -17.44 7.67 -7.13
CA GLY A 56 -16.07 7.91 -6.68
C GLY A 56 -15.58 9.35 -6.80
N LYS A 57 -16.42 10.27 -7.33
CA LYS A 57 -16.05 11.68 -7.61
C LYS A 57 -14.83 11.83 -8.52
N LEU A 58 -14.56 10.82 -9.34
CA LEU A 58 -13.45 10.79 -10.28
C LEU A 58 -13.82 11.44 -11.62
N ALA A 59 -15.11 11.44 -11.96
CA ALA A 59 -15.62 12.08 -13.17
C ALA A 59 -17.02 12.66 -12.94
N THR A 60 -17.38 13.63 -13.78
CA THR A 60 -18.72 14.22 -13.83
C THR A 60 -19.33 14.07 -15.22
N TYR A 61 -20.66 14.04 -15.31
CA TYR A 61 -21.32 14.06 -16.61
C TYR A 61 -21.09 15.39 -17.31
N VAL A 62 -20.97 15.34 -18.64
CA VAL A 62 -20.82 16.52 -19.48
C VAL A 62 -22.07 17.42 -19.34
N ASN A 63 -21.82 18.68 -19.01
CA ASN A 63 -22.78 19.77 -19.08
C ASN A 63 -22.05 20.97 -19.71
N ALA A 64 -22.75 21.84 -20.43
CA ALA A 64 -22.14 22.99 -21.14
C ALA A 64 -21.28 23.85 -20.19
N GLU A 65 -21.84 24.24 -19.04
CA GLU A 65 -21.13 25.02 -18.01
C GLU A 65 -19.89 24.30 -17.46
N LYS A 66 -19.98 22.98 -17.28
CA LYS A 66 -18.87 22.18 -16.74
C LYS A 66 -17.76 21.98 -17.76
N LEU A 67 -18.12 21.90 -19.03
CA LEU A 67 -17.19 21.75 -20.14
C LEU A 67 -16.35 23.02 -20.32
N GLU A 68 -17.00 24.19 -20.29
CA GLU A 68 -16.31 25.48 -20.32
C GLU A 68 -15.35 25.63 -19.14
N GLY A 69 -15.81 25.33 -17.92
CA GLY A 69 -14.97 25.36 -16.74
C GLY A 69 -13.81 24.37 -16.79
N ALA A 70 -14.00 23.18 -17.38
CA ALA A 70 -12.94 22.18 -17.55
C ALA A 70 -11.90 22.62 -18.58
N ASN A 71 -12.33 23.19 -19.70
CA ASN A 71 -11.40 23.72 -20.71
C ASN A 71 -10.58 24.89 -20.15
N ALA A 72 -11.20 25.83 -19.43
CA ALA A 72 -10.48 26.93 -18.80
C ALA A 72 -9.43 26.45 -17.78
N ARG A 73 -9.74 25.40 -17.00
CA ARG A 73 -8.76 24.78 -16.08
C ARG A 73 -7.64 24.07 -16.81
N ARG A 74 -7.94 23.41 -17.93
CA ARG A 74 -6.94 22.77 -18.78
C ARG A 74 -5.99 23.79 -19.39
N GLU A 75 -6.53 24.84 -20.00
CA GLU A 75 -5.74 25.94 -20.60
C GLU A 75 -4.85 26.63 -19.56
N ALA A 76 -5.38 26.88 -18.35
CA ALA A 76 -4.58 27.45 -17.26
C ALA A 76 -3.43 26.52 -16.81
N ARG A 77 -3.66 25.20 -16.81
CA ARG A 77 -2.63 24.21 -16.51
C ARG A 77 -1.57 24.15 -17.60
N GLU A 78 -1.99 24.04 -18.86
CA GLU A 78 -1.08 24.02 -20.01
C GLU A 78 -0.25 25.32 -20.06
N ALA A 79 -0.87 26.48 -19.77
CA ALA A 79 -0.14 27.75 -19.69
C ALA A 79 0.86 27.80 -18.52
N ALA A 80 0.52 27.20 -17.38
CA ALA A 80 1.44 27.10 -16.23
C ALA A 80 2.62 26.17 -16.56
N GLU A 81 2.37 25.00 -17.12
CA GLU A 81 3.41 24.03 -17.54
C GLU A 81 4.36 24.66 -18.57
N MET A 82 3.82 25.37 -19.57
CA MET A 82 4.62 26.09 -20.57
C MET A 82 5.46 27.25 -19.98
N SER A 83 5.06 27.79 -18.82
CA SER A 83 5.85 28.80 -18.10
C SER A 83 6.88 28.19 -17.14
N GLU A 84 6.58 27.02 -16.59
CA GLU A 84 7.46 26.26 -15.68
C GLU A 84 8.57 25.51 -16.43
N ASP A 85 8.40 25.21 -17.72
CA ASP A 85 9.47 24.65 -18.57
C ASP A 85 10.69 25.60 -18.74
N GLY A 86 10.57 26.87 -18.32
CA GLY A 86 11.70 27.81 -18.20
C GLY A 86 12.47 27.70 -16.87
N GLU A 87 11.94 27.00 -15.88
CA GLU A 87 12.49 26.85 -14.54
C GLU A 87 12.49 25.36 -14.16
N GLY A 88 13.48 24.63 -14.67
CA GLY A 88 13.73 23.22 -14.34
C GLY A 88 14.15 22.98 -12.88
N GLU A 89 13.26 23.24 -11.92
CA GLU A 89 13.44 22.93 -10.49
C GLU A 89 12.16 22.39 -9.83
N ALA A 90 11.47 21.43 -10.46
CA ALA A 90 10.32 20.75 -9.85
C ALA A 90 10.44 19.21 -9.75
N SER A 91 11.62 18.63 -10.04
CA SER A 91 11.86 17.19 -9.77
C SER A 91 12.46 16.93 -8.37
N GLY A 92 13.05 17.92 -7.71
CA GLY A 92 13.68 17.74 -6.39
C GLY A 92 12.68 17.59 -5.22
N ARG A 93 11.49 18.20 -5.33
CA ARG A 93 10.52 18.20 -4.22
C ARG A 93 9.79 16.87 -4.03
N GLY A 94 9.70 16.07 -5.09
CA GLY A 94 9.15 14.71 -5.04
C GLY A 94 10.12 13.75 -4.37
N GLU A 95 11.39 13.76 -4.79
CA GLU A 95 12.44 12.91 -4.23
C GLU A 95 12.68 13.20 -2.74
N ASP A 96 12.73 14.48 -2.34
CA ASP A 96 12.88 14.84 -0.93
C ASP A 96 11.68 14.39 -0.08
N ALA A 97 10.46 14.45 -0.64
CA ALA A 97 9.25 14.03 0.07
C ALA A 97 9.18 12.50 0.21
N ASP A 98 9.61 11.75 -0.81
CA ASP A 98 9.65 10.28 -0.79
C ASP A 98 10.74 9.78 0.15
N VAL A 99 11.95 10.33 0.08
CA VAL A 99 13.05 10.02 1.00
C VAL A 99 12.66 10.35 2.45
N ALA A 100 11.94 11.45 2.68
CA ALA A 100 11.44 11.80 4.01
C ALA A 100 10.34 10.85 4.53
N ARG A 101 9.51 10.28 3.66
CA ARG A 101 8.50 9.27 4.04
C ARG A 101 9.17 7.96 4.42
N GLU A 102 10.17 7.53 3.66
CA GLU A 102 10.93 6.30 3.93
C GLU A 102 11.63 6.36 5.27
N ARG A 103 12.34 7.46 5.57
CA ARG A 103 13.00 7.66 6.89
C ARG A 103 12.01 7.57 8.05
N LYS A 104 10.84 8.20 7.92
CA LYS A 104 9.79 8.12 8.94
C LYS A 104 9.26 6.70 9.11
N ALA A 105 9.13 5.93 8.04
CA ALA A 105 8.72 4.54 8.11
C ALA A 105 9.78 3.68 8.83
N GLU A 106 11.06 3.89 8.55
CA GLU A 106 12.17 3.22 9.24
C GLU A 106 12.19 3.54 10.74
N ASP A 107 12.06 4.82 11.11
CA ASP A 107 11.99 5.26 12.51
C ASP A 107 10.81 4.62 13.26
N LEU A 108 9.65 4.49 12.61
CA LEU A 108 8.48 3.83 13.19
C LEU A 108 8.71 2.34 13.41
N VAL A 109 9.35 1.65 12.46
CA VAL A 109 9.70 0.23 12.60
C VAL A 109 10.68 0.03 13.76
N ILE A 110 11.70 0.87 13.87
CA ILE A 110 12.67 0.86 14.98
C ILE A 110 11.96 1.06 16.32
N LYS A 111 11.04 2.03 16.38
CA LYS A 111 10.23 2.28 17.57
C LYS A 111 9.39 1.07 17.93
N MET A 112 8.72 0.43 16.97
CA MET A 112 7.94 -0.79 17.22
C MET A 112 8.80 -1.95 17.75
N LEU A 113 10.02 -2.13 17.21
CA LEU A 113 10.94 -3.18 17.64
C LEU A 113 11.50 -2.94 19.05
N THR A 114 11.82 -1.70 19.39
CA THR A 114 12.45 -1.35 20.67
C THR A 114 11.44 -1.14 21.79
N SER A 115 10.19 -0.78 21.47
CA SER A 115 9.17 -0.51 22.49
C SER A 115 8.82 -1.74 23.33
N ASP A 116 8.46 -1.49 24.59
CA ASP A 116 7.76 -2.43 25.45
C ASP A 116 6.42 -2.83 24.79
N PRO A 117 5.99 -4.11 24.81
CA PRO A 117 6.52 -5.23 25.58
C PRO A 117 7.68 -5.98 24.90
N PRO A 118 8.55 -6.64 25.70
CA PRO A 118 9.60 -7.50 25.18
C PRO A 118 9.02 -8.73 24.47
N ILE A 119 9.82 -9.31 23.57
CA ILE A 119 9.41 -10.51 22.85
C ILE A 119 9.47 -11.71 23.80
N VAL A 120 8.31 -12.29 24.07
CA VAL A 120 8.18 -13.36 25.06
C VAL A 120 8.38 -14.72 24.40
N PHE A 121 9.42 -15.43 24.80
CA PHE A 121 9.64 -16.83 24.46
C PHE A 121 9.21 -17.73 25.61
N LYS A 122 8.43 -18.77 25.31
CA LYS A 122 8.07 -19.81 26.28
C LYS A 122 8.65 -21.15 25.83
N ARG A 123 9.62 -21.69 26.57
CA ARG A 123 10.25 -23.00 26.30
C ARG A 123 10.07 -23.95 27.47
N ILE A 124 9.91 -25.24 27.15
CA ILE A 124 9.79 -26.32 28.14
C ILE A 124 11.15 -26.53 28.79
N LEU A 125 11.14 -26.70 30.12
CA LEU A 125 12.33 -26.95 30.93
C LEU A 125 12.74 -28.43 30.86
N ASP A 126 14.02 -28.67 30.64
CA ASP A 126 14.59 -30.00 30.84
C ASP A 126 14.88 -30.22 32.32
N LYS A 127 14.21 -31.23 32.91
CA LYS A 127 14.30 -31.54 34.34
C LYS A 127 15.71 -31.91 34.81
N LYS A 128 16.60 -32.35 33.90
CA LYS A 128 17.96 -32.78 34.23
C LYS A 128 18.96 -31.62 34.26
N THR A 129 18.88 -30.71 33.29
CA THR A 129 19.85 -29.63 33.07
C THR A 129 19.34 -28.27 33.55
N GLY A 130 18.03 -28.13 33.80
CA GLY A 130 17.41 -26.86 34.19
C GLY A 130 17.36 -25.81 33.06
N LYS A 131 17.85 -26.15 31.87
CA LYS A 131 17.91 -25.30 30.67
C LYS A 131 16.70 -25.57 29.75
N PRO A 132 16.40 -24.68 28.79
CA PRO A 132 15.43 -24.95 27.74
C PRO A 132 15.85 -26.18 26.94
N ARG A 133 14.88 -27.06 26.64
CA ARG A 133 15.11 -28.28 25.86
C ARG A 133 15.65 -28.01 24.44
N LEU A 134 15.25 -26.89 23.87
CA LEU A 134 15.67 -26.46 22.54
C LEU A 134 16.23 -25.06 22.66
N ALA A 135 17.44 -24.86 22.13
CA ALA A 135 18.06 -23.55 22.04
C ALA A 135 17.24 -22.62 21.15
N VAL A 136 17.28 -21.32 21.44
CA VAL A 136 16.63 -20.30 20.61
C VAL A 136 17.65 -19.76 19.61
N THR A 137 17.51 -20.25 18.38
CA THR A 137 18.26 -19.77 17.21
C THR A 137 17.69 -18.47 16.64
N ARG A 138 18.41 -17.88 15.70
CA ARG A 138 18.06 -16.62 15.05
C ARG A 138 16.72 -16.70 14.31
N GLU A 139 16.43 -17.84 13.68
CA GLU A 139 15.19 -18.09 12.93
C GLU A 139 13.97 -18.11 13.86
N ASN A 140 14.11 -18.73 15.04
CA ASN A 140 13.05 -18.77 16.03
C ASN A 140 12.67 -17.34 16.50
N ILE A 141 13.66 -16.45 16.66
CA ILE A 141 13.46 -15.04 17.04
C ILE A 141 12.66 -14.32 15.97
N VAL A 142 13.05 -14.45 14.70
CA VAL A 142 12.32 -13.85 13.57
C VAL A 142 10.86 -14.30 13.55
N GLU A 143 10.60 -15.59 13.74
CA GLU A 143 9.23 -16.13 13.77
C GLU A 143 8.40 -15.52 14.92
N GLN A 144 8.98 -15.35 16.12
CA GLN A 144 8.26 -14.73 17.22
C GLN A 144 8.05 -13.22 17.04
N VAL A 145 8.98 -12.51 16.40
CA VAL A 145 8.78 -11.09 16.03
C VAL A 145 7.58 -10.98 15.09
N ALA A 146 7.53 -11.82 14.06
CA ALA A 146 6.42 -11.86 13.11
C ALA A 146 5.09 -12.19 13.80
N ARG A 147 5.10 -13.06 14.80
CA ARG A 147 3.90 -13.44 15.55
C ARG A 147 3.42 -12.36 16.53
N GLN A 148 4.33 -11.77 17.31
CA GLN A 148 3.97 -10.87 18.42
C GLN A 148 3.90 -9.41 17.99
N LYS A 149 4.89 -8.94 17.24
CA LYS A 149 4.97 -7.55 16.77
C LYS A 149 4.45 -7.37 15.34
N LYS A 150 4.08 -8.46 14.65
CA LYS A 150 3.55 -8.45 13.27
C LYS A 150 4.51 -7.82 12.24
N LEU A 151 5.82 -7.92 12.50
CA LEU A 151 6.88 -7.41 11.63
C LEU A 151 7.68 -8.58 11.04
N ALA A 152 7.84 -8.58 9.72
CA ALA A 152 8.70 -9.52 9.04
C ALA A 152 10.15 -8.99 9.07
N LEU A 153 11.03 -9.70 9.78
CA LEU A 153 12.45 -9.39 9.84
C LEU A 153 13.27 -10.40 9.03
N SER A 154 14.40 -9.96 8.49
CA SER A 154 15.39 -10.88 7.94
C SER A 154 16.26 -11.45 9.07
N PRO A 155 16.72 -12.72 9.00
CA PRO A 155 17.64 -13.27 10.00
C PRO A 155 18.95 -12.49 10.10
N ALA A 156 19.43 -11.89 9.01
CA ALA A 156 20.67 -11.10 8.99
C ALA A 156 20.57 -9.82 9.84
N SER A 157 19.36 -9.33 10.11
CA SER A 157 19.12 -8.13 10.91
C SER A 157 19.40 -8.33 12.41
N LEU A 158 19.58 -9.57 12.87
CA LEU A 158 19.87 -9.89 14.28
C LEU A 158 21.36 -10.21 14.44
N VAL A 159 22.06 -9.43 15.26
CA VAL A 159 23.45 -9.69 15.62
C VAL A 159 23.47 -10.64 16.81
N LEU A 160 23.44 -11.94 16.51
CA LEU A 160 23.51 -13.01 17.50
C LEU A 160 24.70 -13.92 17.16
N SER A 161 25.70 -14.01 18.05
CA SER A 161 26.88 -14.88 17.87
C SER A 161 26.51 -16.35 18.09
N ASP A 162 25.86 -16.67 19.22
CA ASP A 162 25.48 -18.02 19.62
C ASP A 162 23.99 -18.11 20.01
N ALA A 163 23.43 -19.31 19.90
CA ALA A 163 22.02 -19.55 20.24
C ALA A 163 21.77 -19.43 21.76
N LEU A 164 20.62 -18.86 22.13
CA LEU A 164 20.25 -18.65 23.53
C LEU A 164 19.84 -19.97 24.18
N THR A 165 20.60 -20.37 25.20
CA THR A 165 20.46 -21.67 25.89
C THR A 165 20.03 -21.52 27.35
N GLU A 166 19.82 -20.30 27.84
CA GLU A 166 19.43 -20.05 29.23
C GLU A 166 18.12 -19.24 29.29
N TYR A 167 17.44 -19.33 30.43
CA TYR A 167 16.25 -18.54 30.70
C TYR A 167 16.69 -17.19 31.26
N GLY A 168 16.09 -16.10 30.79
CA GLY A 168 16.50 -14.77 31.19
C GLY A 168 15.95 -13.68 30.27
N GLU A 169 16.37 -12.46 30.54
CA GLU A 169 16.14 -11.28 29.70
C GLU A 169 17.41 -11.01 28.91
N TYR A 170 17.26 -10.84 27.60
CA TYR A 170 18.35 -10.66 26.65
C TYR A 170 18.08 -9.42 25.81
N GLU A 171 19.11 -8.61 25.63
CA GLU A 171 19.10 -7.47 24.73
C GLU A 171 19.91 -7.83 23.50
N ILE A 172 19.21 -8.07 22.38
CA ILE A 172 19.86 -8.52 21.15
C ILE A 172 20.10 -7.31 20.25
N PRO A 173 21.35 -6.99 19.88
CA PRO A 173 21.63 -5.86 19.01
C PRO A 173 21.09 -6.08 17.60
N LEU A 174 20.50 -5.03 17.03
CA LEU A 174 19.97 -5.01 15.67
C LEU A 174 21.00 -4.47 14.68
N TRP A 175 20.99 -5.02 13.48
CA TRP A 175 21.66 -4.50 12.30
C TRP A 175 20.61 -4.00 11.31
N ILE A 176 20.56 -2.67 11.15
CA ILE A 176 19.62 -1.97 10.27
C ILE A 176 20.45 -1.09 9.34
N LYS A 177 20.11 -1.09 8.05
CA LYS A 177 20.79 -0.28 7.04
C LYS A 177 20.65 1.20 7.41
N GLY A 178 21.75 1.96 7.42
CA GLY A 178 21.75 3.39 7.75
C GLY A 178 22.03 3.71 9.21
N TYR A 179 22.04 2.72 10.11
CA TYR A 179 22.39 2.90 11.53
C TYR A 179 23.66 2.13 11.88
N PRO A 180 24.50 2.62 12.81
CA PRO A 180 25.65 1.86 13.28
C PRO A 180 25.19 0.58 13.98
N GLN A 181 25.97 -0.49 13.82
CA GLN A 181 25.66 -1.79 14.39
C GLN A 181 25.52 -1.69 15.91
N GLY A 182 24.41 -2.20 16.45
CA GLY A 182 24.12 -2.16 17.90
C GLY A 182 23.51 -0.87 18.43
N SER A 183 23.14 0.08 17.56
CA SER A 183 22.43 1.31 17.97
C SER A 183 21.06 1.04 18.62
N HIS A 184 20.40 -0.04 18.22
CA HIS A 184 19.10 -0.43 18.74
C HIS A 184 19.15 -1.87 19.23
N VAL A 185 18.47 -2.12 20.36
CA VAL A 185 18.39 -3.42 21.00
C VAL A 185 16.97 -3.96 20.94
N LEU A 186 16.85 -5.24 20.68
CA LEU A 186 15.60 -5.99 20.73
C LEU A 186 15.50 -6.69 22.09
N PRO A 187 14.59 -6.28 22.98
CA PRO A 187 14.41 -6.94 24.27
C PRO A 187 13.67 -8.26 24.07
N VAL A 188 14.29 -9.36 24.49
CA VAL A 188 13.78 -10.72 24.39
C VAL A 188 13.77 -11.37 25.78
N THR A 189 12.61 -11.89 26.19
CA THR A 189 12.47 -12.58 27.48
C THR A 189 12.20 -14.06 27.27
N LEU A 190 13.13 -14.91 27.67
CA LEU A 190 12.98 -16.37 27.71
C LEU A 190 12.39 -16.81 29.06
N ARG A 191 11.13 -17.21 29.05
CA ARG A 191 10.39 -17.72 30.21
C ARG A 191 10.17 -19.23 30.13
N LYS A 192 10.07 -19.85 31.30
CA LYS A 192 9.64 -21.24 31.43
C LYS A 192 8.18 -21.35 31.00
N LYS A 193 7.86 -22.35 30.18
CA LYS A 193 6.47 -22.72 29.92
C LYS A 193 5.95 -23.45 31.16
N LEU A 194 5.03 -22.81 31.87
CA LEU A 194 4.26 -23.43 32.96
C LEU A 194 3.40 -24.56 32.40
#